data_AF-A0AAE0V1C9-F1
#
_entry.id   AF-A0AAE0V1C9-F1
#
_cell.length_a   1.000
_cell.length_b   1.000
_cell.length_c   1.000
_cell.angle_alpha   90.00
_cell.angle_beta   90.00
_cell.angle_gamma   90.00
#
_symmetry.space_group_name_H-M   'P 1'
#
loop_
_entity.id
_entity.type
_entity.pdbx_description
1 polymer ?
#
loop_
_entity_poly.entity_id
_entity_poly.type
_entity_poly.pdbx_seq_one_letter_code
_entity_poly.pdbx_strand_id
1 'polypeptide(L)'
;METPDTTPVQGDGGDVDMADEPVFKYTLNVTRDIVRSLKALEIEIVELQRLEATGDRGHIEALKSKKAKMNDLLDITAQGALVRSRFKSAAEMDAPSKFFFSLEQKNGQKRFIHAVRTESGDLLSESTEIRKQTVSFYSKLYSSEWSGAQVVEDSFLVGLPKLSERAARELDRELSLEELHEALQRMENGRASGIDGLPAEFYKAFWAVIGQDVLDVLRDSVQRGELPLSCRRAVSRPCCRKRET
;
A
#
# COMPACT_ATOMS: atom_id res chain seq x y z
N MET A 1 -3.40 -17.28 48.77
CA MET A 1 -4.17 -16.70 47.66
C MET A 1 -3.17 -16.35 46.59
N GLU A 2 -3.12 -17.20 45.59
CA GLU A 2 -2.11 -17.24 44.53
C GLU A 2 -2.28 -16.04 43.59
N THR A 3 -1.19 -15.35 43.30
CA THR A 3 -1.08 -14.40 42.19
C THR A 3 -0.83 -15.18 40.89
N PRO A 4 -1.53 -14.91 39.78
CA PRO A 4 -1.28 -15.62 38.54
C PRO A 4 0.03 -15.12 37.91
N ASP A 5 0.89 -16.08 37.63
CA ASP A 5 2.12 -16.00 36.85
C ASP A 5 1.80 -15.52 35.42
N THR A 6 2.28 -14.33 35.06
CA THR A 6 2.18 -13.80 33.69
C THR A 6 3.50 -14.06 32.99
N THR A 7 3.57 -15.19 32.29
CA THR A 7 4.68 -15.50 31.39
C THR A 7 4.66 -14.53 30.20
N PRO A 8 5.82 -14.03 29.72
CA PRO A 8 5.87 -13.21 28.53
C PRO A 8 5.56 -14.09 27.31
N VAL A 9 4.50 -13.75 26.58
CA VAL A 9 4.17 -14.36 25.29
C VAL A 9 5.34 -14.09 24.33
N GLN A 10 6.07 -15.15 24.02
CA GLN A 10 7.10 -15.18 23.00
C GLN A 10 6.41 -14.91 21.66
N GLY A 11 6.55 -13.69 21.15
CA GLY A 11 6.11 -13.32 19.81
C GLY A 11 6.95 -14.09 18.81
N ASP A 12 6.36 -15.17 18.28
CA ASP A 12 6.92 -15.94 17.18
C ASP A 12 7.01 -15.01 15.97
N GLY A 13 8.22 -14.51 15.72
CA GLY A 13 8.57 -13.72 14.55
C GLY A 13 8.62 -14.62 13.32
N GLY A 14 7.45 -15.11 12.91
CA GLY A 14 7.28 -15.70 11.60
C GLY A 14 7.50 -14.61 10.56
N ASP A 15 8.62 -14.69 9.84
CA ASP A 15 8.82 -14.06 8.53
C ASP A 15 7.71 -14.56 7.59
N VAL A 16 6.54 -13.94 7.66
CA VAL A 16 5.51 -14.12 6.64
C VAL A 16 5.93 -13.24 5.49
N ASP A 17 6.45 -13.89 4.44
CA ASP A 17 6.75 -13.25 3.17
C ASP A 17 5.57 -12.35 2.77
N MET A 18 5.85 -11.06 2.62
CA MET A 18 4.89 -10.02 2.21
C MET A 18 4.17 -10.34 0.87
N ALA A 19 4.63 -11.38 0.17
CA ALA A 19 4.04 -11.95 -1.04
C ALA A 19 2.84 -12.89 -0.80
N ASP A 20 2.55 -13.29 0.44
CA ASP A 20 1.47 -14.25 0.75
C ASP A 20 0.10 -13.60 1.05
N GLU A 21 0.00 -12.27 0.99
CA GLU A 21 -1.28 -11.55 1.04
C GLU A 21 -2.07 -11.79 -0.27
N PRO A 22 -3.31 -12.33 -0.21
CA PRO A 22 -4.05 -12.77 -1.40
C PRO A 22 -4.33 -11.64 -2.40
N VAL A 23 -4.49 -10.39 -1.93
CA VAL A 23 -4.70 -9.20 -2.77
C VAL A 23 -3.44 -8.85 -3.57
N PHE A 24 -2.26 -8.95 -2.94
CA PHE A 24 -0.98 -8.68 -3.60
C PHE A 24 -0.67 -9.75 -4.65
N LYS A 25 -0.97 -11.02 -4.34
CA LYS A 25 -0.84 -12.15 -5.26
C LYS A 25 -1.79 -12.01 -6.45
N TYR A 26 -3.02 -11.56 -6.22
CA TYR A 26 -4.01 -11.32 -7.27
C TYR A 26 -3.54 -10.24 -8.25
N THR A 27 -3.13 -9.07 -7.76
CA THR A 27 -2.66 -7.96 -8.61
C THR A 27 -1.40 -8.31 -9.42
N LEU A 28 -0.46 -9.05 -8.82
CA LEU A 28 0.71 -9.59 -9.52
C LEU A 28 0.32 -10.57 -10.64
N ASN A 29 -0.62 -11.48 -10.36
CA ASN A 29 -1.10 -12.46 -11.33
C ASN A 29 -1.79 -11.77 -12.51
N VAL A 30 -2.68 -10.81 -12.25
CA VAL A 30 -3.39 -10.04 -13.29
C VAL A 30 -2.39 -9.30 -14.18
N THR A 31 -1.42 -8.60 -13.59
CA THR A 31 -0.39 -7.88 -14.36
C THR A 31 0.42 -8.82 -15.25
N ARG A 32 0.80 -9.98 -14.71
CA ARG A 32 1.54 -11.00 -15.46
C ARG A 32 0.72 -11.55 -16.63
N ASP A 33 -0.57 -11.79 -16.42
CA ASP A 33 -1.46 -12.34 -17.45
C ASP A 33 -1.75 -11.32 -18.55
N ILE A 34 -1.88 -10.03 -18.23
CA ILE A 34 -1.94 -8.95 -19.22
C ILE A 34 -0.67 -8.93 -20.07
N VAL A 35 0.52 -8.97 -19.45
CA VAL A 35 1.80 -8.94 -20.17
C VAL A 35 1.96 -10.17 -21.08
N ARG A 36 1.57 -11.36 -20.62
CA ARG A 36 1.56 -12.57 -21.47
C ARG A 36 0.61 -12.42 -22.65
N SER A 37 -0.60 -11.91 -22.41
CA SER A 37 -1.62 -11.72 -23.45
C SER A 37 -1.18 -10.72 -24.52
N LEU A 38 -0.56 -9.60 -24.11
CA LEU A 38 0.04 -8.63 -25.03
C LEU A 38 1.10 -9.29 -25.93
N LYS A 39 2.05 -10.05 -25.34
CA LYS A 39 3.09 -10.75 -26.12
C LYS A 39 2.50 -11.79 -27.09
N ALA A 40 1.50 -12.56 -26.66
CA ALA A 40 0.84 -13.53 -27.51
C ALA A 40 0.14 -12.86 -28.70
N LEU A 41 -0.61 -11.78 -28.45
CA LEU A 41 -1.26 -11.00 -29.51
C LEU A 41 -0.24 -10.37 -30.46
N GLU A 42 0.90 -9.89 -29.96
CA GLU A 42 1.98 -9.35 -30.79
C GLU A 42 2.52 -10.40 -31.76
N ILE A 43 2.82 -11.60 -31.27
CA ILE A 43 3.31 -12.72 -32.10
C ILE A 43 2.26 -13.09 -33.15
N GLU A 44 1.00 -13.28 -32.75
CA GLU A 44 -0.09 -13.65 -33.65
C GLU A 44 -0.34 -12.59 -34.73
N ILE A 45 -0.24 -11.29 -34.39
CA ILE A 45 -0.38 -10.20 -35.37
C ILE A 45 0.79 -10.24 -36.37
N VAL A 46 2.02 -10.43 -35.90
CA VAL A 46 3.20 -10.52 -36.78
C VAL A 46 3.11 -11.73 -37.71
N GLU A 47 2.65 -12.87 -37.22
CA GLU A 47 2.41 -14.07 -38.02
C GLU A 47 1.33 -13.85 -39.07
N LEU A 48 0.19 -13.28 -38.70
CA LEU A 48 -0.90 -12.97 -39.63
C LEU A 48 -0.49 -11.93 -40.69
N GLN A 49 0.33 -10.94 -40.32
CA GLN A 49 0.89 -9.97 -41.27
C GLN A 49 1.88 -10.60 -42.26
N ARG A 50 2.62 -11.63 -41.86
CA ARG A 50 3.50 -12.38 -42.77
C ARG A 50 2.71 -13.23 -43.78
N LEU A 51 1.50 -13.66 -43.40
CA LEU A 51 0.60 -14.46 -44.23
C LEU A 51 -0.28 -13.61 -45.17
N GLU A 52 -0.20 -12.28 -45.07
CA GLU A 52 -1.01 -11.27 -45.80
C GLU A 52 -0.84 -11.30 -47.35
N ALA A 53 -0.04 -12.23 -47.88
CA ALA A 53 0.13 -12.47 -49.31
C ALA A 53 -1.12 -13.05 -50.03
N THR A 54 -2.18 -13.44 -49.30
CA THR A 54 -3.35 -14.16 -49.88
C THR A 54 -4.63 -13.33 -50.03
N GLY A 55 -4.70 -12.11 -49.48
CA GLY A 55 -5.85 -11.20 -49.70
C GLY A 55 -7.21 -11.69 -49.18
N ASP A 56 -7.23 -12.70 -48.30
CA ASP A 56 -8.46 -13.27 -47.76
C ASP A 56 -9.15 -12.33 -46.76
N ARG A 57 -10.46 -12.14 -46.94
CA ARG A 57 -11.29 -11.24 -46.13
C ARG A 57 -11.35 -11.69 -44.66
N GLY A 58 -11.29 -12.99 -44.39
CA GLY A 58 -11.24 -13.54 -43.03
C GLY A 58 -9.96 -13.16 -42.28
N HIS A 59 -8.82 -13.12 -42.97
CA HIS A 59 -7.53 -12.73 -42.40
C HIS A 59 -7.51 -11.25 -42.00
N ILE A 60 -8.06 -10.37 -42.84
CA ILE A 60 -8.14 -8.92 -42.56
C ILE A 60 -9.00 -8.66 -41.32
N GLU A 61 -10.13 -9.38 -41.19
CA GLU A 61 -11.04 -9.23 -40.05
C GLU A 61 -10.43 -9.77 -38.74
N ALA A 62 -9.76 -10.92 -38.79
CA ALA A 62 -9.03 -11.47 -37.65
C ALA A 62 -7.91 -10.54 -37.17
N LEU A 63 -7.16 -9.95 -38.11
CA LEU A 63 -6.09 -9.00 -37.83
C LEU A 63 -6.63 -7.71 -37.21
N LYS A 64 -7.75 -7.17 -37.72
CA LYS A 64 -8.44 -6.02 -37.13
C LYS A 64 -8.92 -6.31 -35.70
N SER A 65 -9.53 -7.47 -35.47
CA SER A 65 -9.99 -7.89 -34.15
C SER A 65 -8.84 -8.05 -33.16
N LYS A 66 -7.73 -8.68 -33.54
CA LYS A 66 -6.57 -8.85 -32.64
C LYS A 66 -5.89 -7.51 -32.33
N LYS A 67 -5.78 -6.61 -33.31
CA LYS A 67 -5.29 -5.23 -33.08
C LYS A 67 -6.18 -4.43 -32.14
N ALA A 68 -7.51 -4.58 -32.24
CA ALA A 68 -8.44 -3.94 -31.32
C ALA A 68 -8.23 -4.44 -29.88
N LYS A 69 -8.19 -5.76 -29.67
CA LYS A 69 -7.91 -6.35 -28.34
C LYS A 69 -6.57 -5.91 -27.76
N MET A 70 -5.54 -5.79 -28.60
CA MET A 70 -4.23 -5.29 -28.20
C MET A 70 -4.30 -3.83 -27.73
N ASN A 71 -5.01 -2.97 -28.47
CA ASN A 71 -5.21 -1.58 -28.08
C ASN A 71 -5.99 -1.46 -26.76
N ASP A 72 -7.02 -2.28 -26.55
CA ASP A 72 -7.79 -2.28 -25.30
C ASP A 72 -6.90 -2.62 -24.08
N LEU A 73 -6.06 -3.65 -24.21
CA LEU A 73 -5.12 -4.02 -23.15
C LEU A 73 -4.05 -2.95 -22.90
N LEU A 74 -3.57 -2.28 -23.96
CA LEU A 74 -2.63 -1.17 -23.85
C LEU A 74 -3.28 0.04 -23.16
N ASP A 75 -4.54 0.33 -23.45
CA ASP A 75 -5.28 1.43 -22.81
C ASP A 75 -5.44 1.19 -21.30
N ILE A 76 -5.86 -0.01 -20.90
CA ILE A 76 -5.92 -0.42 -19.49
C ILE A 76 -4.55 -0.26 -18.81
N THR A 77 -3.48 -0.71 -19.48
CA THR A 77 -2.12 -0.63 -18.95
C THR A 77 -1.67 0.82 -18.79
N ALA A 78 -2.00 1.69 -19.76
CA ALA A 78 -1.68 3.10 -19.76
C ALA A 78 -2.43 3.87 -18.65
N GLN A 79 -3.72 3.62 -18.49
CA GLN A 79 -4.52 4.16 -17.39
C GLN A 79 -3.91 3.77 -16.03
N GLY A 80 -3.50 2.50 -15.88
CA GLY A 80 -2.80 2.04 -14.68
C GLY A 80 -1.48 2.79 -14.43
N ALA A 81 -0.67 2.98 -15.46
CA ALA A 81 0.59 3.74 -15.36
C ALA A 81 0.35 5.21 -14.99
N LEU A 82 -0.70 5.83 -15.54
CA LEU A 82 -1.10 7.20 -15.20
C LEU A 82 -1.40 7.33 -13.70
N VAL A 83 -2.26 6.46 -13.16
CA VAL A 83 -2.61 6.44 -11.73
C VAL A 83 -1.35 6.24 -10.87
N ARG A 84 -0.50 5.27 -11.20
CA ARG A 84 0.72 4.97 -10.42
C ARG A 84 1.82 6.02 -10.55
N SER A 85 1.83 6.78 -11.65
CA SER A 85 2.74 7.91 -11.83
C SER A 85 2.39 9.13 -10.95
N ARG A 86 1.16 9.19 -10.42
CA ARG A 86 0.62 10.31 -9.62
C ARG A 86 0.67 11.66 -10.35
N PHE A 87 0.47 11.65 -11.67
CA PHE A 87 0.44 12.86 -12.47
C PHE A 87 -0.89 13.62 -12.26
N LYS A 88 -0.82 14.95 -12.07
CA LYS A 88 -1.97 15.77 -11.64
C LYS A 88 -2.82 16.35 -12.78
N SER A 89 -2.36 16.32 -14.04
CA SER A 89 -3.09 16.92 -15.17
C SER A 89 -3.17 15.95 -16.35
N ALA A 90 -4.12 15.01 -16.31
CA ALA A 90 -4.35 14.09 -17.43
C ALA A 90 -5.04 14.77 -18.64
N ALA A 91 -5.63 15.96 -18.45
CA ALA A 91 -6.46 16.64 -19.43
C ALA A 91 -5.68 17.27 -20.61
N GLU A 92 -4.34 17.28 -20.56
CA GLU A 92 -3.51 17.99 -21.54
C GLU A 92 -2.75 17.07 -22.52
N MET A 93 -2.93 15.74 -22.49
CA MET A 93 -2.19 14.84 -23.38
C MET A 93 -3.04 13.74 -24.02
N ASP A 94 -2.90 13.59 -25.34
CA ASP A 94 -3.41 12.46 -26.10
C ASP A 94 -2.54 11.20 -25.91
N ALA A 95 -3.20 10.05 -25.71
CA ALA A 95 -2.69 8.67 -25.84
C ALA A 95 -1.57 8.21 -24.86
N PRO A 96 -1.33 6.87 -24.75
CA PRO A 96 -0.32 6.25 -23.87
C PRO A 96 1.11 6.72 -24.19
N SER A 97 1.52 7.81 -23.57
CA SER A 97 2.85 8.37 -23.82
C SER A 97 3.89 7.56 -23.06
N LYS A 98 4.96 7.12 -23.75
CA LYS A 98 6.21 6.56 -23.18
C LYS A 98 6.68 7.30 -21.93
N PHE A 99 6.36 8.59 -21.85
CA PHE A 99 6.50 9.45 -20.69
C PHE A 99 5.96 8.85 -19.38
N PHE A 100 4.71 8.38 -19.33
CA PHE A 100 4.08 7.89 -18.08
C PHE A 100 4.75 6.60 -17.59
N PHE A 101 5.04 5.67 -18.49
CA PHE A 101 5.79 4.45 -18.17
C PHE A 101 7.20 4.78 -17.66
N SER A 102 7.89 5.73 -18.30
CA SER A 102 9.22 6.17 -17.87
C SER A 102 9.16 6.88 -16.51
N LEU A 103 8.10 7.67 -16.26
CA LEU A 103 7.89 8.37 -15.00
C LEU A 103 7.56 7.40 -13.87
N GLU A 104 6.69 6.42 -14.12
CA GLU A 104 6.38 5.31 -13.22
C GLU A 104 7.67 4.55 -12.87
N GLN A 105 8.46 4.16 -13.87
CA GLN A 105 9.73 3.47 -13.66
C GLN A 105 10.68 4.33 -12.80
N LYS A 106 10.85 5.61 -13.12
CA LYS A 106 11.68 6.54 -12.34
C LYS A 106 11.19 6.67 -10.90
N ASN A 107 9.88 6.77 -10.69
CA ASN A 107 9.29 6.82 -9.36
C ASN A 107 9.48 5.49 -8.61
N GLY A 108 9.43 4.36 -9.31
CA GLY A 108 9.77 3.03 -8.79
C GLY A 108 11.23 2.95 -8.34
N GLN A 109 12.17 3.39 -9.17
CA GLN A 109 13.60 3.40 -8.84
C GLN A 109 13.91 4.29 -7.63
N LYS A 110 13.27 5.45 -7.52
CA LYS A 110 13.39 6.32 -6.34
C LYS A 110 12.95 5.67 -5.02
N ARG A 111 12.17 4.58 -5.08
CA ARG A 111 11.71 3.84 -3.88
C ARG A 111 12.71 2.77 -3.43
N PHE A 112 13.71 2.47 -4.25
CA PHE A 112 14.75 1.52 -3.89
C PHE A 112 15.86 2.19 -3.06
N ILE A 113 16.23 1.53 -1.97
CA ILE A 113 17.42 1.88 -1.19
C ILE A 113 18.58 1.11 -1.83
N HIS A 114 19.40 1.82 -2.59
CA HIS A 114 20.53 1.20 -3.31
C HIS A 114 21.72 0.90 -2.40
N ALA A 115 21.90 1.69 -1.34
CA ALA A 115 22.96 1.47 -0.36
C ALA A 115 22.63 2.13 0.98
N VAL A 116 23.16 1.56 2.07
CA VAL A 116 23.08 2.10 3.43
C VAL A 116 24.47 2.20 4.01
N ARG A 117 24.75 3.25 4.79
CA ARG A 117 26.02 3.40 5.51
C ARG A 117 25.84 2.95 6.96
N THR A 118 26.75 2.11 7.45
CA THR A 118 26.76 1.65 8.84
C THR A 118 27.32 2.70 9.79
N GLU A 119 27.14 2.50 11.10
CA GLU A 119 27.75 3.34 12.14
C GLU A 119 29.29 3.32 12.07
N SER A 120 29.87 2.19 11.65
CA SER A 120 31.31 2.02 11.40
C SER A 120 31.81 2.76 10.15
N GLY A 121 30.90 3.27 9.32
CA GLY A 121 31.22 4.02 8.11
C GLY A 121 31.24 3.18 6.82
N ASP A 122 31.02 1.87 6.88
CA ASP A 122 31.01 0.98 5.73
C ASP A 122 29.74 1.16 4.87
N LEU A 123 29.87 0.95 3.56
CA LEU A 123 28.76 1.06 2.61
C LEU A 123 28.24 -0.34 2.23
N LEU A 124 27.02 -0.65 2.66
CA LEU A 124 26.32 -1.89 2.31
C LEU A 124 25.47 -1.64 1.07
N SER A 125 25.63 -2.46 0.03
CA SER A 125 24.86 -2.38 -1.22
C SER A 125 24.04 -3.65 -1.50
N GLU A 126 24.31 -4.75 -0.79
CA GLU A 126 23.57 -6.00 -0.92
C GLU A 126 22.20 -5.91 -0.24
N SER A 127 21.15 -6.39 -0.90
CA SER A 127 19.77 -6.22 -0.43
C SER A 127 19.51 -6.92 0.91
N THR A 128 20.16 -8.07 1.14
CA THR A 128 19.99 -8.84 2.38
C THR A 128 20.65 -8.14 3.57
N GLU A 129 21.83 -7.56 3.37
CA GLU A 129 22.57 -6.80 4.37
C GLU A 129 21.86 -5.47 4.69
N ILE A 130 21.37 -4.76 3.67
CA ILE A 130 20.56 -3.55 3.83
C ILE A 130 19.33 -3.83 4.70
N ARG A 131 18.60 -4.92 4.43
CA ARG A 131 17.42 -5.30 5.23
C ARG A 131 17.81 -5.58 6.68
N LYS A 132 18.82 -6.41 6.92
CA LYS A 132 19.30 -6.75 8.27
C LYS A 132 19.72 -5.51 9.07
N GLN A 133 20.52 -4.63 8.45
CA GLN A 133 20.97 -3.39 9.07
C GLN A 133 19.80 -2.45 9.38
N THR A 134 18.83 -2.33 8.46
CA THR A 134 17.65 -1.48 8.65
C THR A 134 16.78 -1.96 9.81
N VAL A 135 16.52 -3.28 9.88
CA VAL A 135 15.78 -3.88 10.99
C VAL A 135 16.51 -3.66 12.31
N SER A 136 17.81 -4.00 12.38
CA SER A 136 18.60 -3.82 13.59
C SER A 136 18.60 -2.36 14.08
N PHE A 137 18.80 -1.41 13.18
CA PHE A 137 18.79 0.01 13.50
C PHE A 137 17.45 0.48 14.06
N TYR A 138 16.34 0.21 13.37
CA TYR A 138 15.02 0.69 13.82
C TYR A 138 14.51 -0.08 15.04
N SER A 139 14.82 -1.37 15.18
CA SER A 139 14.53 -2.12 16.41
C SER A 139 15.23 -1.52 17.62
N LYS A 140 16.48 -1.06 17.47
CA LYS A 140 17.22 -0.34 18.51
C LYS A 140 16.69 1.08 18.72
N LEU A 141 16.29 1.78 17.67
CA LEU A 141 15.75 3.14 17.77
C LEU A 141 14.39 3.17 18.49
N TYR A 142 13.54 2.18 18.21
CA TYR A 142 12.20 2.06 18.79
C TYR A 142 12.13 1.10 19.97
N SER A 143 13.25 0.51 20.41
CA SER A 143 13.28 -0.24 21.67
C SER A 143 13.01 0.76 22.79
N SER A 144 11.92 0.55 23.53
CA SER A 144 11.51 1.45 24.60
C SER A 144 12.58 1.50 25.69
N GLU A 145 13.08 2.68 26.01
CA GLU A 145 13.77 2.95 27.28
C GLU A 145 12.76 3.24 28.40
N TRP A 146 11.63 2.53 28.41
CA TRP A 146 10.61 2.73 29.44
C TRP A 146 11.10 2.14 30.76
N SER A 147 11.80 2.94 31.55
CA SER A 147 11.91 2.72 32.99
C SER A 147 10.54 3.05 33.58
N GLY A 148 9.83 2.08 34.15
CA GLY A 148 8.46 2.21 34.68
C GLY A 148 8.28 3.17 35.86
N ALA A 149 8.86 4.37 35.80
CA ALA A 149 8.76 5.41 36.79
C ALA A 149 7.39 6.09 36.67
N GLN A 150 6.37 5.51 37.33
CA GLN A 150 5.05 6.12 37.58
C GLN A 150 5.14 7.59 38.04
N VAL A 151 6.25 7.98 38.67
CA VAL A 151 6.50 9.32 39.22
C VAL A 151 6.52 10.44 38.14
N VAL A 152 6.95 10.14 36.91
CA VAL A 152 6.97 11.14 35.82
C VAL A 152 5.58 11.33 35.22
N GLU A 153 4.75 10.30 35.25
CA GLU A 153 3.41 10.30 34.64
C GLU A 153 2.44 11.15 35.44
N ASP A 154 2.39 10.98 36.77
CA ASP A 154 1.48 11.77 37.62
C ASP A 154 1.84 13.26 37.65
N SER A 155 3.14 13.60 37.63
CA SER A 155 3.57 15.00 37.64
C SER A 155 3.35 15.71 36.28
N PHE A 156 3.47 14.99 35.17
CA PHE A 156 3.23 15.52 33.82
C PHE A 156 1.73 15.73 33.52
N LEU A 157 0.87 14.87 34.07
CA LEU A 157 -0.57 14.91 33.80
C LEU A 157 -1.35 15.88 34.71
N VAL A 158 -0.73 16.39 35.78
CA VAL A 158 -1.35 17.38 36.69
C VAL A 158 -1.58 18.71 35.98
N GLY A 159 -2.81 19.23 36.08
CA GLY A 159 -3.19 20.54 35.55
C GLY A 159 -3.63 20.57 34.09
N LEU A 160 -3.61 19.43 33.39
CA LEU A 160 -4.16 19.32 32.04
C LEU A 160 -5.69 19.48 32.06
N PRO A 161 -6.28 20.16 31.05
CA PRO A 161 -7.72 20.26 30.93
C PRO A 161 -8.33 18.87 30.78
N LYS A 162 -9.30 18.55 31.65
CA LYS A 162 -10.04 17.29 31.62
C LYS A 162 -11.35 17.47 30.85
N LEU A 163 -11.74 16.42 30.14
CA LEU A 163 -13.06 16.36 29.54
C LEU A 163 -14.15 16.42 30.63
N SER A 164 -15.27 17.05 30.31
CA SER A 164 -16.46 16.94 31.15
C SER A 164 -16.97 15.49 31.16
N GLU A 165 -17.59 15.05 32.25
CA GLU A 165 -18.19 13.70 32.32
C GLU A 165 -19.22 13.45 31.22
N ARG A 166 -19.86 14.52 30.74
CA ARG A 166 -20.79 14.43 29.61
C ARG A 166 -20.04 14.11 28.33
N ALA A 167 -18.98 14.85 28.02
CA ALA A 167 -18.18 14.65 26.81
C ALA A 167 -17.49 13.29 26.80
N ALA A 168 -17.00 12.83 27.97
CA ALA A 168 -16.44 11.49 28.11
C ALA A 168 -17.47 10.40 27.76
N ARG A 169 -18.67 10.48 28.34
CA ARG A 169 -19.78 9.56 28.02
C ARG A 169 -20.27 9.64 26.58
N GLU A 170 -20.08 10.77 25.91
CA GLU A 170 -20.40 10.91 24.48
C GLU A 170 -19.35 10.22 23.60
N LEU A 171 -18.06 10.27 23.97
CA LEU A 171 -16.96 9.61 23.27
C LEU A 171 -16.92 8.09 23.50
N ASP A 172 -17.39 7.62 24.66
CA ASP A 172 -17.44 6.18 25.00
C ASP A 172 -18.66 5.47 24.37
N ARG A 173 -19.43 6.14 23.52
CA ARG A 173 -20.58 5.52 22.83
C ARG A 173 -20.10 4.52 21.80
N GLU A 174 -20.98 3.57 21.47
CA GLU A 174 -20.71 2.65 20.37
C GLU A 174 -20.59 3.42 19.04
N LEU A 175 -19.59 3.04 18.25
CA LEU A 175 -19.37 3.58 16.91
C LEU A 175 -20.61 3.32 16.04
N SER A 176 -21.01 4.35 15.29
CA SER A 176 -22.12 4.28 14.33
C SER A 176 -21.61 4.28 12.89
N LEU A 177 -22.43 3.74 11.98
CA LEU A 177 -22.09 3.71 10.55
C LEU A 177 -22.04 5.13 9.97
N GLU A 178 -22.95 6.00 10.42
CA GLU A 178 -23.04 7.40 10.02
C GLU A 178 -21.80 8.18 10.44
N GLU A 179 -21.35 8.01 11.68
CA GLU A 179 -20.14 8.66 12.19
C GLU A 179 -18.90 8.27 11.38
N LEU A 180 -18.74 6.97 11.08
CA LEU A 180 -17.64 6.50 10.24
C LEU A 180 -17.75 7.04 8.81
N HIS A 181 -18.96 7.11 8.26
CA HIS A 181 -19.17 7.66 6.93
C HIS A 181 -18.79 9.14 6.87
N GLU A 182 -19.22 9.95 7.85
CA GLU A 182 -18.85 11.36 7.89
C GLU A 182 -17.34 11.55 8.10
N ALA A 183 -16.72 10.76 8.98
CA ALA A 183 -15.29 10.79 9.21
C ALA A 183 -14.53 10.48 7.90
N LEU A 184 -14.98 9.45 7.18
CA LEU A 184 -14.42 9.06 5.89
C LEU A 184 -14.56 10.18 4.85
N GLN A 185 -15.70 10.86 4.77
CA GLN A 185 -15.90 11.99 3.84
C GLN A 185 -14.96 13.16 4.14
N ARG A 186 -14.64 13.42 5.41
CA ARG A 186 -13.70 14.46 5.85
C ARG A 186 -12.24 14.14 5.54
N MET A 187 -11.90 12.88 5.24
CA MET A 187 -10.53 12.52 4.86
C MET A 187 -10.13 13.17 3.53
N GLU A 188 -8.91 13.65 3.43
CA GLU A 188 -8.40 14.21 2.18
C GLU A 188 -8.08 13.13 1.15
N ASN A 189 -8.33 13.45 -0.13
CA ASN A 189 -7.97 12.60 -1.26
C ASN A 189 -6.46 12.72 -1.57
N GLY A 190 -5.88 11.69 -2.19
CA GLY A 190 -4.49 11.63 -2.61
C GLY A 190 -3.49 11.38 -1.48
N ARG A 191 -3.98 10.99 -0.30
CA ARG A 191 -3.15 10.61 0.85
C ARG A 191 -2.53 9.21 0.65
N ALA A 192 -1.51 8.91 1.43
CA ALA A 192 -0.85 7.62 1.34
C ALA A 192 -1.80 6.51 1.82
N SER A 193 -1.98 5.48 0.99
CA SER A 193 -2.70 4.26 1.37
C SER A 193 -1.93 3.48 2.43
N GLY A 194 -2.63 2.60 3.14
CA GLY A 194 -2.02 1.64 4.05
C GLY A 194 -1.18 0.59 3.32
N ILE A 195 -0.77 -0.43 4.06
CA ILE A 195 -0.06 -1.61 3.53
C ILE A 195 -0.92 -2.39 2.51
N ASP A 196 -2.24 -2.28 2.63
CA ASP A 196 -3.25 -2.81 1.71
C ASP A 196 -3.24 -2.16 0.33
N GLY A 197 -2.66 -0.97 0.20
CA GLY A 197 -2.65 -0.20 -1.05
C GLY A 197 -3.99 0.45 -1.39
N LEU A 198 -4.98 0.42 -0.50
CA LEU A 198 -6.30 1.00 -0.73
C LEU A 198 -6.33 2.45 -0.22
N PRO A 199 -6.57 3.44 -1.09
CA PRO A 199 -6.64 4.84 -0.69
C PRO A 199 -8.03 5.20 -0.13
N ALA A 200 -8.16 6.35 0.53
CA ALA A 200 -9.43 6.80 1.12
C ALA A 200 -10.57 6.88 0.07
N GLU A 201 -10.24 7.21 -1.18
CA GLU A 201 -11.15 7.28 -2.31
C GLU A 201 -11.81 5.93 -2.62
N PHE A 202 -11.08 4.83 -2.43
CA PHE A 202 -11.65 3.50 -2.57
C PHE A 202 -12.76 3.29 -1.54
N TYR A 203 -12.47 3.58 -0.27
CA TYR A 203 -13.45 3.45 0.80
C TYR A 203 -14.66 4.38 0.58
N LYS A 204 -14.43 5.61 0.09
CA LYS A 204 -15.53 6.54 -0.25
C LYS A 204 -16.42 6.00 -1.37
N ALA A 205 -15.84 5.42 -2.42
CA ALA A 205 -16.57 4.92 -3.57
C ALA A 205 -17.36 3.63 -3.27
N PHE A 206 -16.80 2.76 -2.43
CA PHE A 206 -17.36 1.43 -2.14
C PHE A 206 -18.03 1.34 -0.77
N TRP A 207 -18.24 2.46 -0.06
CA TRP A 207 -18.80 2.49 1.30
C TRP A 207 -20.12 1.73 1.43
N ALA A 208 -20.99 1.82 0.43
CA ALA A 208 -22.28 1.11 0.42
C ALA A 208 -22.14 -0.42 0.47
N VAL A 209 -20.98 -0.96 0.09
CA VAL A 209 -20.70 -2.41 0.08
C VAL A 209 -19.89 -2.80 1.31
N ILE A 210 -18.83 -2.05 1.65
CA ILE A 210 -17.84 -2.45 2.66
C ILE A 210 -18.03 -1.77 4.02
N GLY A 211 -18.90 -0.76 4.12
CA GLY A 211 -19.01 0.09 5.32
C GLY A 211 -19.40 -0.69 6.57
N GLN A 212 -20.28 -1.70 6.41
CA GLN A 212 -20.68 -2.56 7.52
C GLN A 212 -19.51 -3.42 8.03
N ASP A 213 -18.74 -4.03 7.12
CA ASP A 213 -17.57 -4.84 7.48
C ASP A 213 -16.53 -4.00 8.24
N VAL A 214 -16.29 -2.76 7.78
CA VAL A 214 -15.36 -1.83 8.44
C VAL A 214 -15.84 -1.50 9.87
N LEU A 215 -17.14 -1.24 10.05
CA LEU A 215 -17.71 -0.97 11.37
C LEU A 215 -17.54 -2.16 12.32
N ASP A 216 -17.81 -3.37 11.84
CA ASP A 216 -17.71 -4.59 12.65
C ASP A 216 -16.26 -4.86 13.08
N VAL A 217 -15.29 -4.65 12.18
CA VAL A 217 -13.86 -4.75 12.50
C VAL A 217 -13.44 -3.72 13.56
N LEU A 218 -13.90 -2.47 13.44
CA LEU A 218 -13.56 -1.42 14.41
C LEU A 218 -14.19 -1.69 15.78
N ARG A 219 -15.43 -2.19 15.82
CA ARG A 219 -16.09 -2.59 17.07
C ARG A 219 -15.35 -3.73 17.77
N ASP A 220 -14.97 -4.78 17.04
CA ASP A 220 -14.18 -5.88 17.58
C ASP A 220 -12.81 -5.37 18.08
N SER A 221 -12.20 -4.41 17.38
CA SER A 221 -10.93 -3.80 17.80
C SER A 221 -11.05 -3.03 19.11
N VAL A 222 -12.12 -2.24 19.27
CA VAL A 222 -12.41 -1.51 20.51
C VAL A 222 -12.68 -2.49 21.66
N GLN A 223 -13.44 -3.56 21.41
CA GLN A 223 -13.76 -4.58 22.42
C GLN A 223 -12.51 -5.34 22.88
N ARG A 224 -11.60 -5.67 21.96
CA ARG A 224 -10.35 -6.38 22.27
C ARG A 224 -9.24 -5.46 22.80
N GLY A 225 -9.37 -4.15 22.59
CA GLY A 225 -8.29 -3.19 22.85
C GLY A 225 -7.11 -3.30 21.88
N GLU A 226 -7.28 -4.00 20.75
CA GLU A 226 -6.22 -4.25 19.78
C GLU A 226 -6.72 -4.05 18.35
N LEU A 227 -5.91 -3.38 17.53
CA LEU A 227 -6.18 -3.24 16.10
C LEU A 227 -5.90 -4.54 15.33
N PRO A 228 -6.53 -4.74 14.15
CA PRO A 228 -6.26 -5.89 13.30
C PRO A 228 -4.79 -5.96 12.91
N LEU A 229 -4.29 -7.18 12.62
CA LEU A 229 -2.89 -7.39 12.24
C LEU A 229 -2.46 -6.53 11.04
N SER A 230 -3.34 -6.33 10.06
CA SER A 230 -3.08 -5.46 8.91
C SER A 230 -2.84 -4.01 9.30
N CYS A 231 -3.50 -3.51 10.35
CA CYS A 231 -3.33 -2.15 10.88
C CYS A 231 -2.15 -2.02 11.84
N ARG A 232 -1.69 -3.12 12.45
CA ARG A 232 -0.52 -3.14 13.35
C ARG A 232 0.82 -3.24 12.62
N ARG A 233 0.80 -3.57 11.33
CA ARG A 233 2.00 -3.65 10.50
C ARG A 233 2.39 -2.26 10.00
N ALA A 234 3.57 -1.79 10.41
CA ALA A 234 4.15 -0.56 9.90
C ALA A 234 5.03 -0.83 8.68
N VAL A 235 4.86 -0.05 7.62
CA VAL A 235 5.81 0.00 6.50
C VAL A 235 6.67 1.24 6.68
N SER A 236 7.87 1.06 7.21
CA SER A 236 8.86 2.12 7.28
C SER A 236 9.42 2.39 5.88
N ARG A 237 9.33 3.65 5.44
CA ARG A 237 10.02 4.14 4.25
C ARG A 237 11.09 5.13 4.69
N PRO A 238 12.36 4.70 4.78
CA PRO A 238 13.46 5.62 5.03
C PRO A 238 13.47 6.70 3.95
N CYS A 239 13.28 7.96 4.34
CA CYS A 239 13.47 9.07 3.42
C CYS A 239 14.97 9.39 3.37
N CYS A 240 15.57 9.32 2.18
CA CYS A 240 16.94 9.76 2.00
C CYS A 240 17.04 11.24 2.37
N ARG A 241 17.72 11.54 3.48
CA ARG A 241 18.06 12.92 3.84
C ARG A 241 19.00 13.45 2.76
N LYS A 242 18.54 14.41 1.96
CA LYS A 242 19.45 15.19 1.11
C LYS A 242 20.40 15.92 2.05
N ARG A 243 21.70 15.62 1.98
CA ARG A 243 22.69 16.54 2.55
C ARG A 243 22.64 17.78 1.68
N GLU A 244 22.23 18.90 2.26
CA GLU A 244 22.57 20.21 1.73
C GLU A 244 24.09 20.29 1.77
N THR A 245 24.68 20.36 0.58
CA THR A 245 26.11 20.65 0.35
C THR A 245 26.38 22.12 0.55
#